data_AF-T1G3C2-F1
#
_entry.id   AF-T1G3C2-F1
#
_cell.length_a   1.000
_cell.length_b   1.000
_cell.length_c   1.000
_cell.angle_alpha   90.00
_cell.angle_beta   90.00
_cell.angle_gamma   90.00
#
_symmetry.space_group_name_H-M   'P 1'
#
loop_
_entity.id
_entity.type
_entity.pdbx_description
1 polymer ?
#
loop_
_entity_poly.entity_id
_entity_poly.type
_entity_poly.pdbx_seq_one_letter_code
_entity_poly.pdbx_strand_id
1 'polypeptide(L)'
;SAYISETFKKLRFEVDIYEDLTTSELENVLLKYQRMDHSYYGAFVCCISSHGLYGDIVTKDGLIPILKITDFFSDSACPSLKKKPKMFFIQCCQKGC
;
A
#
# COMPACT_ATOMS: atom_id res chain seq x y z
N SER A 1 13.61 -4.70 1.99
CA SER A 1 13.15 -3.29 1.99
C SER A 1 14.14 -2.34 1.32
N ALA A 2 15.45 -2.37 1.64
CA ALA A 2 16.46 -1.43 1.14
C ALA A 2 16.48 -1.23 -0.40
N TYR A 3 16.54 -2.31 -1.18
CA TYR A 3 16.58 -2.23 -2.66
C TYR A 3 15.33 -1.57 -3.27
N ILE A 4 14.14 -1.90 -2.75
CA ILE A 4 12.87 -1.30 -3.19
C ILE A 4 12.90 0.20 -2.90
N SER A 5 13.31 0.58 -1.68
CA SER A 5 13.40 1.99 -1.29
C SER A 5 14.38 2.77 -2.17
N GLU A 6 15.58 2.24 -2.41
CA GLU A 6 16.57 2.88 -3.28
C GLU A 6 16.09 3.04 -4.71
N THR A 7 15.42 2.01 -5.25
CA THR A 7 14.87 2.03 -6.61
C THR A 7 13.82 3.13 -6.76
N PHE A 8 12.84 3.21 -5.85
CA PHE A 8 11.81 4.23 -5.91
C PHE A 8 12.32 5.64 -5.61
N LYS A 9 13.33 5.79 -4.72
CA LYS A 9 14.04 7.06 -4.52
C LYS A 9 14.75 7.53 -5.80
N LYS A 10 15.40 6.62 -6.55
CA LYS A 10 16.01 6.95 -7.87
C LYS A 10 14.96 7.39 -8.90
N LEU A 11 13.75 6.85 -8.81
CA LEU A 11 12.59 7.26 -9.60
C LEU A 11 11.89 8.53 -9.08
N ARG A 12 12.50 9.23 -8.11
CA ARG A 12 12.00 10.48 -7.52
C ARG A 12 10.68 10.36 -6.74
N PHE A 13 10.35 9.17 -6.26
CA PHE A 13 9.30 9.02 -5.26
C PHE A 13 9.79 9.46 -3.88
N GLU A 14 8.88 10.07 -3.12
CA GLU A 14 9.00 10.16 -1.68
C GLU A 14 8.66 8.79 -1.09
N VAL A 15 9.57 8.21 -0.31
CA VAL A 15 9.47 6.83 0.16
C VAL A 15 9.46 6.77 1.68
N ASP A 16 8.32 6.35 2.22
CA ASP A 16 8.15 6.00 3.63
C ASP A 16 8.17 4.48 3.81
N ILE A 17 8.85 4.00 4.84
CA ILE A 17 8.98 2.57 5.16
C ILE A 17 8.30 2.31 6.50
N TYR A 18 7.50 1.24 6.54
CA TYR A 18 6.81 0.76 7.72
C TYR A 18 7.12 -0.72 7.89
N GLU A 19 7.40 -1.15 9.12
CA GLU A 19 7.82 -2.52 9.43
C GLU A 19 6.90 -3.12 10.49
N ASP A 20 6.56 -4.40 10.27
CA ASP A 20 5.78 -5.23 11.19
C ASP A 20 4.53 -4.53 11.76
N LEU A 21 3.61 -4.11 10.90
CA LEU A 21 2.39 -3.44 11.33
C LEU A 21 1.35 -4.44 11.85
N THR A 22 0.65 -4.06 12.92
CA THR A 22 -0.68 -4.58 13.25
C THR A 22 -1.70 -4.14 12.18
N THR A 23 -2.87 -4.77 12.20
CA THR A 23 -3.98 -4.44 11.29
C THR A 23 -4.38 -2.98 11.43
N SER A 24 -4.54 -2.51 12.67
CA SER A 24 -4.92 -1.11 12.95
C SER A 24 -3.85 -0.10 12.52
N GLU A 25 -2.57 -0.42 12.72
CA GLU A 25 -1.47 0.45 12.29
C GLU A 25 -1.40 0.54 10.76
N LEU A 26 -1.57 -0.58 10.06
CA LEU A 26 -1.65 -0.59 8.60
C LEU A 26 -2.84 0.26 8.10
N GLU A 27 -4.02 0.08 8.67
CA GLU A 27 -5.19 0.89 8.30
C GLU A 27 -4.96 2.39 8.55
N ASN A 28 -4.30 2.76 9.66
CA ASN A 28 -3.94 4.14 9.94
C ASN A 28 -2.95 4.71 8.91
N VAL A 29 -1.98 3.92 8.48
CA VAL A 29 -1.05 4.30 7.40
C VAL A 29 -1.80 4.49 6.08
N LEU A 30 -2.69 3.56 5.72
CA LEU A 30 -3.51 3.67 4.51
C LEU A 30 -4.42 4.91 4.55
N LEU A 31 -5.06 5.18 5.69
CA LEU A 31 -5.87 6.38 5.92
C LEU A 31 -5.06 7.68 5.81
N LYS A 32 -3.82 7.70 6.35
CA LYS A 32 -2.91 8.84 6.23
C LYS A 32 -2.69 9.18 4.75
N TYR A 33 -2.32 8.21 3.91
CA TYR A 33 -2.09 8.46 2.49
C TYR A 33 -3.39 8.67 1.71
N GLN A 34 -4.50 8.04 2.07
CA GLN A 34 -5.80 8.34 1.45
C GLN A 34 -6.16 9.82 1.61
N ARG A 35 -5.92 10.39 2.79
CA ARG A 35 -6.28 11.78 3.14
C ARG A 35 -5.25 12.83 2.71
N MET A 36 -4.07 12.41 2.30
CA MET A 36 -3.03 13.30 1.79
C MET A 36 -3.50 13.98 0.50
N ASP A 37 -3.15 15.26 0.32
CA ASP A 37 -3.35 15.93 -0.96
C ASP A 37 -2.26 15.52 -1.95
N HIS A 38 -2.64 14.66 -2.90
CA HIS A 38 -1.75 14.17 -3.94
C HIS A 38 -1.66 15.11 -5.16
N SER A 39 -2.24 16.31 -5.14
CA SER A 39 -2.37 17.18 -6.32
C SER A 39 -1.04 17.45 -7.03
N TYR A 40 0.05 17.60 -6.29
CA TYR A 40 1.40 17.84 -6.81
C TYR A 40 2.20 16.57 -7.18
N TYR A 41 1.68 15.39 -6.88
CA TYR A 41 2.34 14.11 -7.17
C TYR A 41 1.88 13.52 -8.50
N GLY A 42 2.78 12.83 -9.21
CA GLY A 42 2.49 12.21 -10.51
C GLY A 42 1.86 10.82 -10.42
N ALA A 43 2.15 10.05 -9.38
CA ALA A 43 1.68 8.68 -9.18
C ALA A 43 1.75 8.28 -7.71
N PHE A 44 1.03 7.22 -7.35
CA PHE A 44 1.11 6.58 -6.04
C PHE A 44 1.60 5.13 -6.18
N VAL A 45 2.48 4.71 -5.27
CA VAL A 45 3.00 3.34 -5.19
C VAL A 45 2.84 2.82 -3.76
N CYS A 46 2.26 1.63 -3.62
CA CYS A 46 2.23 0.90 -2.37
C CYS A 46 2.90 -0.46 -2.58
N CYS A 47 3.99 -0.72 -1.84
CA CYS A 47 4.68 -2.00 -1.84
C CYS A 47 4.42 -2.73 -0.52
N ILE A 48 3.93 -3.96 -0.60
CA ILE A 48 3.61 -4.79 0.56
C ILE A 48 4.40 -6.09 0.46
N SER A 49 5.15 -6.40 1.51
CA SER A 49 5.87 -7.67 1.65
C SER A 49 5.43 -8.31 2.96
N SER A 50 4.64 -9.38 2.88
CA SER A 50 4.19 -10.11 4.06
C SER A 50 3.97 -11.59 3.74
N HIS A 51 3.68 -12.39 4.76
CA HIS A 51 2.94 -13.62 4.53
C HIS A 51 1.56 -13.28 3.94
N GLY A 52 0.96 -14.26 3.27
CA GLY A 52 -0.37 -14.10 2.72
C GLY A 52 -1.14 -15.40 2.78
N LEU A 53 -2.44 -15.24 2.75
CA LEU A 53 -3.43 -16.29 2.56
C LEU A 53 -4.25 -15.90 1.31
N TYR A 54 -4.95 -16.83 0.69
CA TYR A 54 -5.69 -16.55 -0.55
C TYR A 54 -6.59 -15.31 -0.42
N GLY A 55 -6.25 -14.24 -1.15
CA GLY A 55 -6.94 -12.94 -1.15
C GLY A 55 -6.51 -11.94 -0.07
N ASP A 56 -5.70 -12.35 0.90
CA ASP A 56 -5.34 -11.58 2.10
C ASP A 56 -3.83 -11.45 2.28
N ILE A 57 -3.41 -10.38 2.97
CA ILE A 57 -2.08 -10.31 3.59
C ILE A 57 -2.20 -10.53 5.10
N VAL A 58 -1.15 -11.09 5.69
CA VAL A 58 -1.02 -11.27 7.14
C VAL A 58 -0.43 -10.00 7.76
N THR A 59 -1.00 -9.55 8.86
CA THR A 59 -0.44 -8.49 9.74
C THR A 59 0.04 -9.14 11.04
N LYS A 60 0.60 -8.36 11.98
CA LYS A 60 1.03 -8.91 13.28
C LYS A 60 -0.07 -9.63 14.06
N ASP A 61 -1.31 -9.20 13.91
CA ASP A 61 -2.44 -9.59 14.75
C ASP A 61 -3.67 -10.04 13.96
N GLY A 62 -3.58 -10.15 12.63
CA GLY A 62 -4.74 -10.50 11.81
C GLY A 62 -4.47 -10.68 10.32
N LEU A 63 -5.56 -10.58 9.55
CA LEU A 63 -5.60 -10.67 8.10
C LEU A 63 -6.30 -9.43 7.56
N ILE A 64 -5.86 -8.96 6.40
CA ILE A 64 -6.54 -7.89 5.68
C ILE A 64 -6.65 -8.23 4.19
N PRO A 65 -7.85 -8.12 3.59
CA PRO A 65 -8.02 -8.37 2.16
C PRO A 65 -7.21 -7.39 1.33
N ILE A 66 -6.54 -7.90 0.31
CA ILE A 66 -5.80 -7.08 -0.66
C ILE A 66 -6.72 -6.03 -1.30
N LEU A 67 -7.96 -6.42 -1.63
CA LEU A 67 -8.95 -5.53 -2.21
C LEU A 67 -9.31 -4.37 -1.27
N LYS A 68 -9.42 -4.64 0.03
CA LYS A 68 -9.66 -3.60 1.03
C LYS A 68 -8.55 -2.55 1.01
N ILE A 69 -7.30 -2.96 0.85
CA ILE A 69 -6.14 -2.05 0.77
C ILE A 69 -6.24 -1.17 -0.48
N THR A 70 -6.57 -1.74 -1.64
CA THR A 70 -6.70 -0.96 -2.87
C THR A 70 -7.89 0.01 -2.85
N ASP A 71 -8.97 -0.34 -2.14
CA ASP A 71 -10.18 0.47 -2.06
C ASP A 71 -9.98 1.82 -1.37
N PHE A 72 -9.01 1.93 -0.43
CA PHE A 72 -8.59 3.21 0.17
C PHE A 72 -8.20 4.25 -0.89
N PHE A 73 -7.76 3.81 -2.08
CA PHE A 73 -7.26 4.66 -3.16
C PHE A 73 -8.13 4.65 -4.42
N SER A 74 -9.37 4.14 -4.31
CA SER A 74 -10.38 4.29 -5.35
C SER A 74 -10.64 5.76 -5.68
N ASP A 75 -11.15 6.06 -6.88
CA ASP A 75 -11.39 7.45 -7.32
C ASP A 75 -12.39 8.20 -6.43
N SER A 76 -13.30 7.49 -5.75
CA SER A 76 -14.22 8.07 -4.76
C SER A 76 -13.56 8.25 -3.39
N ALA A 77 -12.73 7.29 -2.95
CA ALA A 77 -12.09 7.34 -1.65
C ALA A 77 -10.88 8.29 -1.57
N CYS A 78 -10.14 8.45 -2.67
CA CYS A 78 -8.97 9.33 -2.76
C CYS A 78 -9.02 10.22 -4.04
N PRO A 79 -9.85 11.28 -4.04
CA PRO A 79 -10.06 12.11 -5.23
C PRO A 79 -8.81 12.80 -5.77
N SER A 80 -7.82 13.12 -4.94
CA SER A 80 -6.57 13.76 -5.35
C SER A 80 -5.66 12.82 -6.19
N LEU A 81 -5.91 11.50 -6.14
CA LEU A 81 -5.30 10.48 -7.01
C LEU A 81 -6.19 10.08 -8.21
N LYS A 82 -7.32 10.76 -8.42
CA LYS A 82 -8.18 10.49 -9.58
C LYS A 82 -7.41 10.76 -10.87
N LYS A 83 -7.52 9.84 -11.84
CA LYS A 83 -6.76 9.85 -13.12
C LYS A 83 -5.23 9.78 -12.98
N LYS A 84 -4.70 9.50 -11.79
CA LYS A 84 -3.26 9.27 -11.57
C LYS A 84 -2.99 7.77 -11.43
N PRO A 85 -1.85 7.25 -11.93
CA PRO A 85 -1.48 5.85 -11.75
C PRO A 85 -1.37 5.49 -10.26
N LYS A 86 -1.98 4.35 -9.89
CA LYS A 86 -1.96 3.76 -8.54
C LYS A 86 -1.42 2.35 -8.66
N MET A 87 -0.17 2.14 -8.26
CA MET A 87 0.54 0.86 -8.44
C MET A 87 0.68 0.15 -7.11
N PHE A 88 0.26 -1.11 -7.07
CA PHE A 88 0.36 -1.96 -5.90
C PHE A 88 1.26 -3.15 -6.22
N PHE A 89 2.38 -3.28 -5.49
CA PHE A 89 3.32 -4.40 -5.61
C PHE A 89 3.19 -5.25 -4.36
N ILE A 90 2.56 -6.42 -4.48
CA ILE A 90 2.23 -7.27 -3.32
C ILE A 90 3.02 -8.57 -3.42
N GLN A 91 4.04 -8.69 -2.59
CA GLN A 91 4.81 -9.90 -2.39
C GLN A 91 4.23 -10.65 -1.19
N CYS A 92 3.41 -11.66 -1.45
CA CYS A 92 2.90 -12.55 -0.40
C CYS A 92 2.55 -13.92 -0.97
N CYS A 93 2.45 -14.92 -0.10
CA CYS A 93 1.88 -16.22 -0.48
C CYS A 93 0.39 -16.05 -0.83
N GLN A 94 -0.05 -16.68 -1.90
CA GLN A 94 -1.46 -16.65 -2.35
C GLN A 94 -1.99 -18.07 -2.59
N LYS A 95 -1.41 -19.06 -1.90
CA LYS A 95 -1.85 -20.45 -2.01
C LYS A 95 -3.13 -20.61 -1.18
N GLY A 96 -4.21 -21.03 -1.85
CA GLY A 96 -5.34 -21.66 -1.17
C GLY A 96 -4.95 -23.05 -0.71
N CYS A 97 -5.49 -23.48 0.43
CA CYS A 97 -5.55 -24.90 0.77
C CYS A 97 -6.73 -25.53 0.03
#